data_AF-A0A0A0BML0-F1
#
_entry.id   AF-A0A0A0BML0-F1
#
_cell.length_a   1.000
_cell.length_b   1.000
_cell.length_c   1.000
_cell.angle_alpha   90.00
_cell.angle_beta   90.00
_cell.angle_gamma   90.00
#
_symmetry.space_group_name_H-M   'P 1'
#
loop_
_entity.id
_entity.type
_entity.pdbx_description
1 polymer ?
#
loop_
_entity_poly.entity_id
_entity_poly.type
_entity_poly.pdbx_seq_one_letter_code
_entity_poly.pdbx_strand_id
1 'polypeptide(L)'
;PGTPSGPGASTGAGLATAAAASAPDTDTATADAGRHRRRRRRWLRGVGIATVTLLVLGLGASTVYLYRTTTAWQDRADTYLADARGIGGELATTRAELAGTEAELEGVRSQLATAQARIVELADEKAQLGDDREVQRQLADYQERVSDAAGQVALALDQCVQGQQQLIGYLESTVTDAAQYDPAELERFRTDVEALCQAATEANIALQRELSR
;
A
#
# COMPACT_ATOMS: atom_id res chain seq x y z
N PRO A 1 43.52 57.01 3.63
CA PRO A 1 44.43 56.12 4.40
C PRO A 1 45.50 55.54 3.46
N GLY A 2 46.58 56.25 3.16
CA GLY A 2 47.66 56.56 4.09
C GLY A 2 48.95 56.02 3.46
N THR A 3 49.58 56.83 2.60
CA THR A 3 51.04 56.77 2.34
C THR A 3 51.77 57.15 3.64
N PRO A 4 53.07 56.86 3.88
CA PRO A 4 54.21 57.02 2.94
C PRO A 4 55.34 55.97 3.13
N SER A 5 56.35 55.88 2.26
CA SER A 5 57.71 56.44 2.47
C SER A 5 58.66 55.51 1.70
N GLY A 6 59.74 55.88 1.03
CA GLY A 6 60.45 57.13 0.82
C GLY A 6 61.66 56.82 -0.10
N PRO A 7 62.24 57.83 -0.77
CA PRO A 7 63.22 57.66 -1.84
C PRO A 7 64.66 57.75 -1.32
N GLY A 8 65.55 56.91 -1.85
CA GLY A 8 66.98 56.94 -1.53
C GLY A 8 67.80 57.53 -2.68
N ALA A 9 67.83 58.86 -2.77
CA ALA A 9 68.86 59.59 -3.50
C ALA A 9 69.91 60.04 -2.48
N SER A 10 71.18 59.68 -2.68
CA SER A 10 72.31 60.29 -1.99
C SER A 10 73.32 60.83 -3.00
N THR A 11 73.24 62.14 -3.14
CA THR A 11 74.13 63.05 -3.85
C THR A 11 75.41 63.22 -3.02
N GLY A 12 76.56 62.85 -3.59
CA GLY A 12 77.88 63.19 -3.06
C GLY A 12 78.56 64.18 -3.98
N ALA A 13 78.45 65.47 -3.68
CA ALA A 13 79.21 66.53 -4.32
C ALA A 13 80.46 66.84 -3.47
N GLY A 14 81.64 66.65 -4.05
CA GLY A 14 82.91 67.10 -3.52
C GLY A 14 83.67 67.85 -4.61
N LEU A 15 83.74 69.18 -4.46
CA LEU A 15 84.53 70.10 -5.27
C LEU A 15 86.03 69.92 -5.00
N ALA A 16 86.85 69.91 -6.04
CA ALA A 16 88.19 70.51 -6.03
C ALA A 16 88.80 70.61 -7.44
N THR A 17 88.89 71.87 -7.89
CA THR A 17 90.07 72.50 -8.51
C THR A 17 90.50 72.10 -9.93
N ALA A 18 90.34 73.07 -10.82
CA ALA A 18 90.88 73.12 -12.17
C ALA A 18 92.42 73.16 -12.16
N ALA A 19 93.03 72.29 -12.95
CA ALA A 19 94.39 72.44 -13.46
C ALA A 19 94.33 72.29 -14.99
N ALA A 20 94.63 73.38 -15.67
CA ALA A 20 94.85 73.40 -17.11
C ALA A 20 96.06 72.54 -17.47
N ALA A 21 95.96 71.75 -18.54
CA ALA A 21 96.92 71.76 -19.65
C ALA A 21 96.75 70.52 -20.56
N SER A 22 96.89 70.80 -21.86
CA SER A 22 97.39 69.89 -22.89
C SER A 22 96.42 68.86 -23.48
N ALA A 23 95.95 69.17 -24.69
CA ALA A 23 95.52 68.19 -25.67
C ALA A 23 96.71 67.33 -26.12
N PRO A 24 96.51 66.01 -26.26
CA PRO A 24 97.19 65.26 -27.29
C PRO A 24 96.19 64.44 -28.14
N ASP A 25 96.32 64.62 -29.44
CA ASP A 25 96.24 63.58 -30.48
C ASP A 25 95.07 62.58 -30.40
N THR A 26 93.96 63.03 -30.98
CA THR A 26 92.97 62.16 -31.60
C THR A 26 93.59 61.42 -32.79
N ASP A 27 94.21 60.25 -32.59
CA ASP A 27 94.50 59.36 -33.73
C ASP A 27 94.66 57.86 -33.42
N THR A 28 94.13 57.38 -32.29
CA THR A 28 94.05 55.92 -32.01
C THR A 28 92.64 55.41 -31.68
N ALA A 29 91.61 56.26 -31.66
CA ALA A 29 90.23 55.88 -31.32
C ALA A 29 89.47 55.12 -32.44
N THR A 30 89.94 55.16 -33.69
CA THR A 30 89.20 54.66 -34.86
C THR A 30 89.38 53.16 -35.12
N ALA A 31 90.53 52.56 -34.74
CA ALA A 31 90.79 51.14 -34.96
C ALA A 31 90.07 50.23 -33.94
N ASP A 32 89.83 50.71 -32.71
CA ASP A 32 89.15 49.91 -31.67
C ASP A 32 87.61 50.02 -31.77
N ALA A 33 87.09 51.20 -32.16
CA ALA A 33 85.66 51.43 -32.37
C ALA A 33 85.03 50.48 -33.43
N GLY A 34 85.81 50.06 -34.44
CA GLY A 34 85.38 49.11 -35.48
C GLY A 34 85.20 47.67 -34.97
N ARG A 35 86.10 47.21 -34.08
CA ARG A 35 86.01 45.88 -33.44
C ARG A 35 84.86 45.82 -32.43
N HIS A 36 84.67 46.88 -31.64
CA HIS A 36 83.54 47.01 -30.73
C HIS A 36 82.18 47.05 -31.45
N ARG A 37 82.05 47.76 -32.59
CA ARG A 37 80.80 47.80 -33.37
C ARG A 37 80.42 46.44 -33.99
N ARG A 38 81.39 45.66 -34.49
CA ARG A 38 81.14 44.30 -35.03
C ARG A 38 80.78 43.31 -33.92
N ARG A 39 81.45 43.38 -32.77
CA ARG A 39 81.13 42.55 -31.59
C ARG A 39 79.75 42.90 -31.01
N ARG A 40 79.38 44.18 -30.98
CA ARG A 40 78.05 44.66 -30.55
C ARG A 40 76.92 44.21 -31.49
N ARG A 41 77.12 44.22 -32.81
CA ARG A 41 76.13 43.69 -33.77
C ARG A 41 75.93 42.17 -33.65
N ARG A 42 76.99 41.40 -33.39
CA ARG A 42 76.89 39.96 -33.13
C ARG A 42 76.18 39.67 -31.81
N TRP A 43 76.45 40.45 -30.78
CA TRP A 43 75.77 40.34 -29.48
C TRP A 43 74.27 40.68 -29.58
N LEU A 44 73.91 41.77 -30.26
CA LEU A 44 72.50 42.14 -30.48
C LEU A 44 71.73 41.09 -31.28
N ARG A 45 72.36 40.45 -32.29
CA ARG A 45 71.75 39.30 -33.00
C ARG A 45 71.58 38.09 -32.11
N GLY A 46 72.57 37.79 -31.26
CA GLY A 46 72.48 36.72 -30.26
C GLY A 46 71.34 36.95 -29.28
N VAL A 47 71.20 38.17 -28.76
CA VAL A 47 70.08 38.56 -27.88
C VAL A 47 68.74 38.43 -28.61
N GLY A 48 68.64 38.93 -29.85
CA GLY A 48 67.42 38.82 -30.65
C GLY A 48 66.98 37.37 -30.88
N ILE A 49 67.92 36.50 -31.27
CA ILE A 49 67.67 35.06 -31.44
C ILE A 49 67.23 34.44 -30.12
N ALA A 50 67.94 34.73 -29.02
CA ALA A 50 67.59 34.23 -27.69
C ALA A 50 66.18 34.64 -27.26
N THR A 51 65.81 35.91 -27.45
CA THR A 51 64.45 36.40 -27.14
C THR A 51 63.38 35.72 -27.99
N VAL A 52 63.62 35.54 -29.30
CA VAL A 52 62.67 34.86 -30.18
C VAL A 52 62.52 33.39 -29.79
N THR A 53 63.62 32.69 -29.50
CA THR A 53 63.56 31.29 -29.05
C THR A 53 62.78 31.15 -27.74
N LEU A 54 62.96 32.08 -26.80
CA LEU A 54 62.25 32.06 -25.52
C LEU A 54 60.75 32.33 -25.71
N LEU A 55 60.40 33.25 -26.62
CA LEU A 55 59.01 33.53 -27.00
C LEU A 55 58.33 32.31 -27.64
N VAL A 56 59.00 31.63 -28.57
CA VAL A 56 58.49 30.43 -29.23
C VAL A 56 58.29 29.29 -28.22
N LEU A 57 59.25 29.09 -27.30
CA LEU A 57 59.11 28.10 -26.24
C LEU A 57 57.97 28.43 -25.28
N GLY A 58 57.81 29.71 -24.92
CA GLY A 58 56.70 30.18 -24.09
C GLY A 58 55.34 29.92 -24.75
N LEU A 59 55.20 30.27 -26.04
CA LEU A 59 53.96 30.04 -26.79
C LEU A 59 53.64 28.55 -26.96
N GLY A 60 54.67 27.73 -27.20
CA GLY A 60 54.53 26.28 -27.28
C GLY A 60 54.04 25.70 -25.95
N ALA A 61 54.68 26.09 -24.84
CA ALA A 61 54.30 25.64 -23.50
C ALA A 61 52.87 26.07 -23.13
N SER A 62 52.48 27.32 -23.42
CA SER A 62 51.12 27.79 -23.14
C SER A 62 50.07 27.07 -23.96
N THR A 63 50.36 26.78 -25.24
CA THR A 63 49.45 26.03 -26.12
C THR A 63 49.23 24.62 -25.61
N VAL A 64 50.31 23.92 -25.21
CA VAL A 64 50.22 22.56 -24.63
C VAL A 64 49.45 22.58 -23.31
N TYR A 65 49.68 23.58 -22.45
CA TYR A 65 48.96 23.72 -21.20
C TYR A 65 47.46 23.94 -21.43
N LEU A 66 47.08 24.88 -22.29
CA LEU A 66 45.68 25.15 -22.62
C LEU A 66 45.00 23.95 -23.27
N TYR A 67 45.72 23.21 -24.11
CA TYR A 67 45.20 21.98 -24.68
C TYR A 67 44.87 20.95 -23.59
N ARG A 68 45.81 20.68 -22.67
CA ARG A 68 45.60 19.75 -21.56
C ARG A 68 44.50 20.16 -20.61
N THR A 69 44.38 21.45 -20.30
CA THR A 69 43.29 21.93 -19.45
C THR A 69 41.95 21.80 -20.16
N THR A 70 41.87 22.14 -21.45
CA THR A 70 40.66 22.01 -22.26
C THR A 70 40.20 20.56 -22.34
N THR A 71 41.11 19.61 -22.62
CA THR A 71 40.76 18.18 -22.66
C THR A 71 40.29 17.70 -21.28
N ALA A 72 40.97 18.08 -20.21
CA ALA A 72 40.54 17.71 -18.86
C ALA A 72 39.17 18.28 -18.47
N TRP A 73 38.81 19.46 -19.00
CA TRP A 73 37.47 20.02 -18.82
C TRP A 73 36.41 19.28 -19.65
N GLN A 74 36.74 18.88 -20.87
CA GLN A 74 35.85 18.06 -21.71
C GLN A 74 35.57 16.71 -21.06
N ASP A 75 36.61 16.00 -20.60
CA ASP A 75 36.47 14.71 -19.93
C ASP A 75 35.56 14.79 -18.69
N ARG A 76 35.70 15.87 -17.89
CA ARG A 76 34.82 16.10 -16.72
C ARG A 76 33.39 16.40 -17.14
N ALA A 77 33.20 17.21 -18.19
CA ALA A 77 31.87 17.53 -18.70
C ALA A 77 31.15 16.27 -19.20
N ASP A 78 31.86 15.40 -19.92
CA ASP A 78 31.33 14.13 -20.39
C ASP A 78 30.99 13.19 -19.22
N THR A 79 31.84 13.14 -18.19
CA THR A 79 31.56 12.38 -16.96
C THR A 79 30.29 12.89 -16.27
N TYR A 80 30.16 14.21 -16.06
CA TYR A 80 28.95 14.77 -15.44
C TYR A 80 27.70 14.54 -16.26
N LEU A 81 27.80 14.60 -17.59
CA LEU A 81 26.68 14.30 -18.48
C LEU A 81 26.30 12.81 -18.43
N ALA A 82 27.28 11.90 -18.29
CA ALA A 82 27.03 10.49 -18.10
C ALA A 82 26.33 10.23 -16.75
N ASP A 83 26.86 10.81 -15.66
CA ASP A 83 26.30 10.68 -14.32
C ASP A 83 24.87 11.26 -14.25
N ALA A 84 24.65 12.44 -14.82
CA ALA A 84 23.33 13.05 -14.85
C ALA A 84 22.30 12.21 -15.63
N ARG A 85 22.73 11.56 -16.73
CA ARG A 85 21.88 10.62 -17.46
C ARG A 85 21.65 9.33 -16.67
N GLY A 86 22.66 8.83 -15.97
CA GLY A 86 22.58 7.67 -15.09
C GLY A 86 21.55 7.90 -13.97
N ILE A 87 21.72 8.97 -13.20
CA ILE A 87 20.79 9.37 -12.13
C ILE A 87 19.38 9.62 -12.70
N GLY A 88 19.27 10.27 -13.85
CA GLY A 88 17.99 10.49 -14.53
C GLY A 88 17.30 9.17 -14.90
N GLY A 89 18.06 8.19 -15.37
CA GLY A 89 17.58 6.84 -15.67
C GLY A 89 17.14 6.08 -14.42
N GLU A 90 17.96 6.07 -13.37
CA GLU A 90 17.62 5.45 -12.08
C GLU A 90 16.35 6.06 -11.49
N LEU A 91 16.24 7.39 -11.50
CA LEU A 91 15.06 8.09 -11.01
C LEU A 91 13.81 7.75 -11.83
N ALA A 92 13.92 7.59 -13.15
CA ALA A 92 12.82 7.17 -13.98
C ALA A 92 12.38 5.73 -13.65
N THR A 93 13.34 4.82 -13.48
CA THR A 93 13.09 3.42 -13.07
C THR A 93 12.42 3.36 -11.70
N THR A 94 12.97 4.03 -10.67
CA THR A 94 12.38 4.04 -9.33
C THR A 94 10.98 4.63 -9.31
N ARG A 95 10.70 5.66 -10.13
CA ARG A 95 9.33 6.19 -10.27
C ARG A 95 8.38 5.19 -10.93
N ALA A 96 8.85 4.45 -11.93
CA ALA A 96 8.06 3.41 -12.57
C ALA A 96 7.76 2.25 -11.60
N GLU A 97 8.76 1.83 -10.82
CA GLU A 97 8.60 0.83 -9.76
C GLU A 97 7.61 1.30 -8.68
N LEU A 98 7.73 2.56 -8.22
CA LEU A 98 6.80 3.15 -7.27
C LEU A 98 5.36 3.13 -7.81
N ALA A 99 5.14 3.61 -9.04
CA ALA A 99 3.83 3.58 -9.66
C ALA A 99 3.28 2.15 -9.82
N GLY A 100 4.15 1.17 -10.12
CA GLY A 100 3.79 -0.25 -10.15
C GLY A 100 3.34 -0.78 -8.79
N THR A 101 4.13 -0.53 -7.73
CA THR A 101 3.79 -0.96 -6.37
C THR A 101 2.54 -0.28 -5.82
N GLU A 102 2.28 0.99 -6.16
CA GLU A 102 1.04 1.69 -5.82
C GLU A 102 -0.18 1.04 -6.51
N ALA A 103 -0.05 0.67 -7.78
CA ALA A 103 -1.11 -0.03 -8.52
C ALA A 103 -1.38 -1.43 -7.96
N GLU A 104 -0.34 -2.18 -7.58
CA GLU A 104 -0.47 -3.47 -6.90
C GLU A 104 -1.19 -3.32 -5.56
N LEU A 105 -0.80 -2.33 -4.76
CA LEU A 105 -1.41 -2.06 -3.46
C LEU A 105 -2.89 -1.67 -3.59
N GLU A 106 -3.26 -0.88 -4.58
CA GLU A 106 -4.65 -0.57 -4.89
C GLU A 106 -5.43 -1.82 -5.32
N GLY A 107 -4.83 -2.68 -6.15
CA GLY A 107 -5.39 -3.97 -6.54
C GLY A 107 -5.65 -4.88 -5.34
N VAL A 108 -4.70 -4.98 -4.40
CA VAL A 108 -4.84 -5.76 -3.16
C VAL A 108 -5.91 -5.18 -2.25
N ARG A 109 -6.00 -3.86 -2.12
CA ARG A 109 -7.06 -3.19 -1.35
C ARG A 109 -8.45 -3.47 -1.93
N SER A 110 -8.61 -3.42 -3.25
CA SER A 110 -9.86 -3.77 -3.92
C SER A 110 -10.24 -5.23 -3.68
N GLN A 111 -9.27 -6.15 -3.72
CA GLN A 111 -9.50 -7.56 -3.41
C GLN A 111 -9.92 -7.77 -1.96
N LEU A 112 -9.28 -7.07 -1.02
CA LEU A 112 -9.64 -7.12 0.40
C LEU A 112 -11.06 -6.60 0.63
N ALA A 113 -11.43 -5.47 0.02
CA ALA A 113 -12.78 -4.92 0.13
C ALA A 113 -13.83 -5.89 -0.44
N THR A 114 -13.54 -6.51 -1.59
CA THR A 114 -14.41 -7.53 -2.20
C THR A 114 -14.55 -8.77 -1.30
N ALA A 115 -13.45 -9.25 -0.73
CA ALA A 115 -13.46 -10.39 0.19
C ALA A 115 -14.25 -10.08 1.47
N GLN A 116 -14.11 -8.87 2.03
CA GLN A 116 -14.89 -8.42 3.18
C GLN A 116 -16.38 -8.34 2.86
N ALA A 117 -16.76 -7.78 1.71
CA ALA A 117 -18.16 -7.74 1.27
C ALA A 117 -18.75 -9.16 1.14
N ARG A 118 -18.00 -10.10 0.55
CA ARG A 118 -18.40 -11.51 0.48
C ARG A 118 -18.53 -12.17 1.84
N ILE A 119 -17.64 -11.87 2.80
CA ILE A 119 -17.73 -12.40 4.16
C ILE A 119 -18.99 -11.89 4.86
N VAL A 120 -19.33 -10.61 4.71
CA VAL A 120 -20.56 -10.02 5.26
C VAL A 120 -21.79 -10.65 4.63
N GLU A 121 -21.83 -10.76 3.29
CA GLU A 121 -22.92 -11.43 2.56
C GLU A 121 -23.12 -12.87 3.04
N LEU A 122 -22.03 -13.64 3.21
CA LEU A 122 -22.11 -15.02 3.70
C LEU A 122 -22.56 -15.10 5.16
N ALA A 123 -22.22 -14.10 5.98
CA ALA A 123 -22.67 -14.02 7.36
C ALA A 123 -24.17 -13.71 7.44
N ASP A 124 -24.66 -12.80 6.59
CA ASP A 124 -26.09 -12.47 6.48
C ASP A 124 -26.89 -13.66 5.96
N GLU A 125 -26.41 -14.35 4.91
CA GLU A 125 -27.03 -15.58 4.38
C GLU A 125 -27.10 -16.67 5.47
N LYS A 126 -26.03 -16.83 6.27
CA LYS A 126 -26.01 -17.80 7.36
C LYS A 126 -27.00 -17.45 8.47
N ALA A 127 -27.16 -16.16 8.79
CA ALA A 127 -28.15 -15.71 9.77
C ALA A 127 -29.57 -16.01 9.26
N GLN A 128 -29.86 -15.68 8.01
CA GLN A 128 -31.16 -15.94 7.38
C GLN A 128 -31.49 -17.44 7.34
N LEU A 129 -30.53 -18.28 6.93
CA LEU A 129 -30.70 -19.74 6.97
C LEU A 129 -30.80 -20.31 8.40
N GLY A 130 -30.26 -19.60 9.39
CA GLY A 130 -30.43 -19.94 10.81
C GLY A 130 -31.87 -19.73 11.25
N ASP A 131 -32.42 -18.55 10.97
CA ASP A 131 -33.79 -18.18 11.30
C ASP A 131 -34.80 -19.09 10.57
N ASP A 132 -34.60 -19.35 9.28
CA ASP A 132 -35.46 -20.24 8.49
C ASP A 132 -35.50 -21.66 9.07
N ARG A 133 -34.37 -22.18 9.55
CA ARG A 133 -34.31 -23.50 10.19
C ARG A 133 -35.05 -23.52 11.52
N GLU A 134 -34.96 -22.47 12.33
CA GLU A 134 -35.71 -22.39 13.58
C GLU A 134 -37.22 -22.31 13.34
N VAL A 135 -37.66 -21.54 12.33
CA VAL A 135 -39.07 -21.52 11.93
C VAL A 135 -39.53 -22.90 11.45
N GLN A 136 -38.74 -23.59 10.63
CA GLN A 136 -39.06 -24.95 10.18
C GLN A 136 -39.14 -25.95 11.35
N ARG A 137 -38.25 -25.85 12.33
CA ARG A 137 -38.30 -26.67 13.55
C ARG A 137 -39.57 -26.41 14.35
N GLN A 138 -39.91 -25.14 14.58
CA GLN A 138 -41.13 -24.77 15.30
C GLN A 138 -42.38 -25.28 14.58
N LEU A 139 -42.41 -25.20 13.25
CA LEU A 139 -43.54 -25.69 12.46
C LEU A 139 -43.68 -27.21 12.52
N ALA A 140 -42.56 -27.94 12.44
CA ALA A 140 -42.55 -29.39 12.56
C ALA A 140 -43.00 -29.85 13.96
N ASP A 141 -42.48 -29.21 15.01
CA ASP A 141 -42.83 -29.49 16.40
C ASP A 141 -44.30 -29.16 16.70
N TYR A 142 -44.83 -28.08 16.13
CA TYR A 142 -46.26 -27.76 16.17
C TYR A 142 -47.11 -28.81 15.45
N GLN A 143 -46.70 -29.27 14.26
CA GLN A 143 -47.40 -30.32 13.52
C GLN A 143 -47.41 -31.65 14.27
N GLU A 144 -46.31 -32.00 14.94
CA GLU A 144 -46.23 -33.21 15.77
C GLU A 144 -47.22 -33.12 16.95
N ARG A 145 -47.24 -32.01 17.69
CA ARG A 145 -48.20 -31.80 18.80
C ARG A 145 -49.65 -31.87 18.33
N VAL A 146 -49.98 -31.21 17.22
CA VAL A 146 -51.33 -31.21 16.65
C VAL A 146 -51.72 -32.62 16.18
N SER A 147 -50.81 -33.35 15.55
CA SER A 147 -51.06 -34.72 15.07
C SER A 147 -51.29 -35.69 16.23
N ASP A 148 -50.49 -35.59 17.30
CA ASP A 148 -50.66 -36.42 18.50
C ASP A 148 -51.98 -36.12 19.19
N ALA A 149 -52.31 -34.84 19.39
CA ALA A 149 -53.59 -34.43 19.97
C ALA A 149 -54.79 -34.85 19.11
N ALA A 150 -54.70 -34.74 17.78
CA ALA A 150 -55.75 -35.24 16.87
C ALA A 150 -55.91 -36.77 16.95
N GLY A 151 -54.81 -37.51 17.11
CA GLY A 151 -54.83 -38.96 17.33
C GLY A 151 -55.53 -39.35 18.64
N GLN A 152 -55.22 -38.64 19.73
CA GLN A 152 -55.88 -38.86 21.03
C GLN A 152 -57.39 -38.57 20.95
N VAL A 153 -57.78 -37.49 20.27
CA VAL A 153 -59.20 -37.17 20.05
C VAL A 153 -59.91 -38.24 19.23
N ALA A 154 -59.29 -38.72 18.14
CA ALA A 154 -59.86 -39.78 17.31
C ALA A 154 -60.04 -41.09 18.09
N LEU A 155 -59.05 -41.48 18.90
CA LEU A 155 -59.12 -42.68 19.74
C LEU A 155 -60.23 -42.57 20.79
N ALA A 156 -60.34 -41.41 21.46
CA ALA A 156 -61.35 -41.20 22.49
C ALA A 156 -62.78 -41.16 21.89
N LEU A 157 -62.95 -40.58 20.70
CA LEU A 157 -64.21 -40.62 19.94
C LEU A 157 -64.60 -42.05 19.55
N ASP A 158 -63.65 -42.86 19.06
CA ASP A 158 -63.92 -44.26 18.70
C ASP A 158 -64.37 -45.09 19.91
N GLN A 159 -63.69 -44.93 21.06
CA GLN A 159 -64.07 -45.60 22.30
C GLN A 159 -65.45 -45.15 22.81
N CYS A 160 -65.77 -43.86 22.73
CA CYS A 160 -67.10 -43.33 23.10
C CYS A 160 -68.20 -43.89 22.18
N VAL A 161 -67.97 -43.97 20.86
CA VAL A 161 -68.92 -44.53 19.90
C VAL A 161 -69.12 -46.04 20.12
N GLN A 162 -68.05 -46.81 20.34
CA GLN A 162 -68.16 -48.24 20.63
C GLN A 162 -68.91 -48.49 21.95
N GLY A 163 -68.63 -47.71 22.99
CA GLY A 163 -69.34 -47.77 24.26
C GLY A 163 -70.84 -47.48 24.11
N GLN A 164 -71.20 -46.45 23.33
CA GLN A 164 -72.60 -46.15 23.02
C GLN A 164 -73.30 -47.26 22.23
N GLN A 165 -72.63 -47.88 21.24
CA GLN A 165 -73.20 -48.99 20.49
C GLN A 165 -73.45 -50.22 21.37
N GLN A 166 -72.52 -50.55 22.27
CA GLN A 166 -72.72 -51.63 23.24
C GLN A 166 -73.89 -51.33 24.18
N LEU A 167 -74.04 -50.09 24.65
CA LEU A 167 -75.17 -49.69 25.49
C LEU A 167 -76.50 -49.84 24.74
N ILE A 168 -76.57 -49.42 23.47
CA ILE A 168 -77.77 -49.58 22.64
C ILE A 168 -78.11 -51.05 22.47
N GLY A 169 -77.13 -51.91 22.14
CA GLY A 169 -77.35 -53.35 22.00
C GLY A 169 -77.83 -54.00 23.30
N TYR A 170 -77.35 -53.53 24.45
CA TYR A 170 -77.80 -53.99 25.77
C TYR A 170 -79.25 -53.57 26.07
N LEU A 171 -79.65 -52.35 25.72
CA LEU A 171 -81.03 -51.89 25.88
C LEU A 171 -81.98 -52.64 24.92
N GLU A 172 -81.55 -52.90 23.69
CA GLU A 172 -82.33 -53.61 22.68
C GLU A 172 -82.53 -55.09 23.05
N SER A 173 -81.50 -55.75 23.60
CA SER A 173 -81.62 -57.13 24.11
C SER A 173 -82.54 -57.21 25.34
N THR A 174 -82.48 -56.22 26.24
CA THR A 174 -83.33 -56.16 27.44
C THR A 174 -84.82 -55.97 27.11
N VAL A 175 -85.14 -55.27 26.01
CA VAL A 175 -86.52 -55.06 25.54
C VAL A 175 -87.07 -56.29 24.79
N THR A 176 -86.19 -57.07 24.15
CA THR A 176 -86.60 -58.16 23.24
C THR A 176 -86.63 -59.54 23.93
N ASP A 177 -85.74 -59.79 24.90
CA ASP A 177 -85.67 -61.05 25.65
C ASP A 177 -85.79 -60.78 27.15
N ALA A 178 -86.82 -61.35 27.79
CA ALA A 178 -87.05 -61.19 29.21
C ALA A 178 -86.01 -61.97 30.03
N ALA A 179 -85.08 -61.22 30.62
CA ALA A 179 -84.12 -61.53 31.69
C ALA A 179 -82.68 -61.87 31.26
N GLN A 180 -81.72 -61.11 31.81
CA GLN A 180 -80.68 -61.58 32.76
C GLN A 180 -79.49 -60.61 32.95
N TYR A 181 -79.71 -59.29 32.94
CA TYR A 181 -78.63 -58.35 33.24
C TYR A 181 -78.89 -57.57 34.52
N ASP A 182 -77.87 -57.50 35.39
CA ASP A 182 -77.94 -56.86 36.70
C ASP A 182 -78.08 -55.34 36.51
N PRO A 183 -79.09 -54.68 37.10
CA PRO A 183 -79.20 -53.22 37.07
C PRO A 183 -77.95 -52.51 37.58
N ALA A 184 -77.18 -53.12 38.51
CA ALA A 184 -75.92 -52.54 38.98
C ALA A 184 -74.79 -52.60 37.93
N GLU A 185 -74.76 -53.60 37.04
CA GLU A 185 -73.79 -53.66 35.93
C GLU A 185 -74.13 -52.66 34.83
N LEU A 186 -75.41 -52.48 34.52
CA LEU A 186 -75.85 -51.49 33.53
C LEU A 186 -75.50 -50.07 33.97
N GLU A 187 -75.67 -49.74 35.25
CA GLU A 187 -75.38 -48.40 35.77
C GLU A 187 -73.87 -48.13 35.82
N ARG A 188 -73.05 -49.14 36.12
CA ARG A 188 -71.59 -49.06 35.96
C ARG A 188 -71.21 -48.84 34.51
N PHE A 189 -71.77 -49.62 33.59
CA PHE A 189 -71.46 -49.49 32.17
C PHE A 189 -71.85 -48.10 31.61
N ARG A 190 -73.01 -47.56 32.01
CA ARG A 190 -73.39 -46.17 31.70
C ARG A 190 -72.37 -45.16 32.22
N THR A 191 -71.93 -45.33 33.47
CA THR A 191 -70.93 -44.47 34.09
C THR A 191 -69.60 -44.54 33.33
N ASP A 192 -69.18 -45.74 32.90
CA ASP A 192 -67.94 -45.94 32.15
C ASP A 192 -68.02 -45.32 30.74
N VAL A 193 -69.16 -45.46 30.05
CA VAL A 193 -69.41 -44.80 28.74
C VAL A 193 -69.42 -43.28 28.89
N GLU A 194 -70.07 -42.76 29.93
CA GLU A 194 -70.12 -41.32 30.21
C GLU A 194 -68.73 -40.77 30.54
N ALA A 195 -67.94 -41.49 31.33
CA ALA A 195 -66.54 -41.15 31.61
C ALA A 195 -65.67 -41.15 30.33
N LEU A 196 -65.82 -42.13 29.44
CA LEU A 196 -65.12 -42.20 28.16
C LEU A 196 -65.49 -41.02 27.24
N CYS A 197 -66.78 -40.70 27.12
CA CYS A 197 -67.25 -39.58 26.30
C CYS A 197 -66.84 -38.22 26.91
N GLN A 198 -66.76 -38.12 28.23
CA GLN A 198 -66.25 -36.93 28.92
C GLN A 198 -64.75 -36.75 28.67
N ALA A 199 -63.96 -37.84 28.73
CA ALA A 199 -62.54 -37.82 28.39
C ALA A 199 -62.30 -37.42 26.92
N ALA A 200 -63.13 -37.89 25.98
CA ALA A 200 -63.08 -37.48 24.58
C ALA A 200 -63.38 -35.98 24.40
N THR A 201 -64.33 -35.45 25.17
CA THR A 201 -64.69 -34.03 25.16
C THR A 201 -63.55 -33.19 25.72
N GLU A 202 -62.93 -33.59 26.83
CA GLU A 202 -61.76 -32.91 27.40
C GLU A 202 -60.56 -32.91 26.45
N ALA A 203 -60.28 -34.04 25.79
CA ALA A 203 -59.24 -34.14 24.77
C ALA A 203 -59.48 -33.18 23.60
N ASN A 204 -60.74 -33.05 23.14
CA ASN A 204 -61.11 -32.10 22.09
C ASN A 204 -60.94 -30.63 22.56
N ILE A 205 -61.35 -30.31 23.79
CA ILE A 205 -61.15 -28.97 24.37
C ILE A 205 -59.65 -28.65 24.53
N ALA A 206 -58.82 -29.63 24.87
CA ALA A 206 -57.37 -29.48 24.94
C ALA A 206 -56.77 -29.18 23.55
N LEU A 207 -57.18 -29.91 22.51
CA LEU A 207 -56.79 -29.64 21.13
C LEU A 207 -57.23 -28.26 20.65
N GLN A 208 -58.49 -27.86 20.91
CA GLN A 208 -59.00 -26.54 20.52
C GLN A 208 -58.23 -25.39 21.19
N ARG A 209 -57.78 -25.58 22.45
CA ARG A 209 -56.91 -24.61 23.12
C ARG A 209 -55.55 -24.49 22.45
N GLU A 210 -54.95 -25.60 22.03
CA GLU A 210 -53.66 -25.59 21.35
C GLU A 210 -53.73 -24.96 19.96
N LEU A 211 -54.85 -25.14 19.23
CA LEU A 211 -55.10 -24.49 17.94
C LEU A 211 -55.40 -22.98 18.03
N SER A 212 -55.78 -22.50 19.22
CA SER A 212 -56.16 -21.09 19.47
C SER A 212 -55.00 -20.21 19.96
N ARG A 213 -53.83 -20.81 20.21
CA ARG A 213 -52.60 -20.12 20.61
C ARG A 213 -51.73 -19.79 19.40
#